data_AF-A0A6C0JQY5-F1
#
_entry.id   AF-A0A6C0JQY5-F1
#
_cell.length_a   1.000
_cell.length_b   1.000
_cell.length_c   1.000
_cell.angle_alpha   90.00
_cell.angle_beta   90.00
_cell.angle_gamma   90.00
#
_symmetry.space_group_name_H-M   'P 1'
#
loop_
_entity.id
_entity.type
_entity.pdbx_description
1 polymer ?
#
loop_
_entity_poly.entity_id
_entity_poly.type
_entity_poly.pdbx_seq_one_letter_code
_entity_poly.pdbx_strand_id
1 'polypeptide(L)'
;MTTSILEQDYVEPDRPYSQKELQYNRDMVFRTLRVGPIRAHHKRCDHFYYVKEHGRKEKEIKEAKSEDVGNCSVCWKFNKTPMHLKASARNLTNEYQKRFCKTPTYLTYEDVDLEITFVKWLYEELS
;
A
#
# COMPACT_ATOMS: atom_id res chain seq x y z
N MET A 1 19.85 -12.33 5.47
CA MET A 1 18.58 -12.21 6.22
C MET A 1 17.98 -10.90 5.78
N THR A 2 16.90 -10.95 5.01
CA THR A 2 16.21 -9.76 4.51
C THR A 2 15.24 -9.33 5.61
N THR A 3 15.51 -8.21 6.26
CA THR A 3 14.65 -7.64 7.31
C THR A 3 13.34 -7.18 6.70
N SER A 4 12.22 -7.51 7.34
CA SER A 4 10.90 -7.06 6.89
C SER A 4 10.83 -5.53 6.94
N ILE A 5 10.11 -4.89 6.01
CA ILE A 5 9.85 -3.44 6.07
C ILE A 5 9.17 -3.03 7.39
N LEU A 6 8.45 -3.95 8.03
CA LEU A 6 7.78 -3.73 9.32
C LEU A 6 8.73 -3.77 10.53
N GLU A 7 9.98 -4.18 10.33
CA GLU A 7 11.02 -4.27 11.37
C GLU A 7 12.00 -3.09 11.29
N GLN A 8 11.83 -2.19 10.32
CA GLN A 8 12.72 -1.04 10.13
C GLN A 8 12.34 0.09 11.09
N ASP A 9 13.35 0.72 11.70
CA ASP A 9 13.16 1.92 12.51
C ASP A 9 12.75 3.09 11.61
N TYR A 10 11.84 3.92 12.12
CA TYR A 10 11.42 5.14 11.43
C TYR A 10 12.55 6.16 11.41
N VAL A 11 12.83 6.72 10.22
CA VAL A 11 13.82 7.78 10.03
C VAL A 11 13.08 9.05 9.64
N GLU A 12 13.12 10.04 10.53
CA GLU A 12 12.53 11.37 10.28
C GLU A 12 13.39 12.14 9.27
N PRO A 13 12.77 12.93 8.37
CA PRO A 13 13.52 13.66 7.36
C PRO A 13 14.27 14.86 7.95
N ASP A 14 15.54 15.02 7.59
CA ASP A 14 16.39 16.15 8.02
C ASP A 14 15.94 17.51 7.46
N ARG A 15 15.09 17.51 6.43
CA ARG A 15 14.54 18.71 5.81
C ARG A 15 13.14 18.51 5.23
N PRO A 16 12.38 19.60 5.00
CA PRO A 16 11.14 19.52 4.27
C PRO A 16 11.34 19.06 2.81
N TYR A 17 10.35 18.31 2.32
CA TYR A 17 10.24 17.92 0.91
C TYR A 17 9.23 18.83 0.20
N SER A 18 9.56 19.21 -1.04
CA SER A 18 8.60 19.84 -1.94
C SER A 18 7.59 18.82 -2.46
N GLN A 19 6.41 19.29 -2.90
CA GLN A 19 5.40 18.42 -3.51
C GLN A 19 5.91 17.62 -4.71
N LYS A 20 6.82 18.20 -5.50
CA LYS A 20 7.42 17.51 -6.65
C LYS A 20 8.31 16.34 -6.21
N GLU A 21 9.09 16.52 -5.15
CA GLU A 21 9.92 15.45 -4.61
C GLU A 21 9.08 14.34 -3.99
N LEU A 22 8.02 14.70 -3.25
CA LEU A 22 7.09 13.74 -2.66
C LEU A 22 6.39 12.91 -3.72
N GLN A 23 5.87 13.55 -4.78
CA GLN A 23 5.26 12.86 -5.91
C GLN A 23 6.27 11.97 -6.64
N TYR A 24 7.49 12.46 -6.86
CA TYR A 24 8.55 11.68 -7.50
C TYR A 24 8.86 10.39 -6.70
N ASN A 25 9.01 10.50 -5.37
CA ASN A 25 9.28 9.36 -4.51
C ASN A 25 8.14 8.33 -4.56
N ARG A 26 6.90 8.80 -4.48
CA ARG A 26 5.69 7.98 -4.61
C ARG A 26 5.67 7.23 -5.96
N ASP A 27 5.86 7.96 -7.05
CA ASP A 27 5.79 7.41 -8.41
C ASP A 27 6.93 6.42 -8.69
N MET A 28 8.13 6.66 -8.14
CA MET A 28 9.23 5.73 -8.28
C MET A 28 8.89 4.35 -7.71
N VAL A 29 8.30 4.29 -6.51
CA VAL A 29 7.93 3.03 -5.85
C VAL A 29 6.80 2.35 -6.60
N PHE A 30 5.75 3.09 -6.97
CA PHE A 30 4.64 2.52 -7.73
C PHE A 30 5.10 1.97 -9.08
N ARG A 31 5.97 2.68 -9.79
CA ARG A 31 6.56 2.19 -11.06
C ARG A 31 7.39 0.93 -10.84
N THR A 32 8.22 0.89 -9.80
CA THR A 32 9.09 -0.26 -9.49
C THR A 32 8.27 -1.50 -9.18
N LEU A 33 7.19 -1.35 -8.41
CA LEU A 33 6.31 -2.44 -8.02
C LEU A 33 5.19 -2.72 -9.05
N ARG A 34 5.18 -1.99 -10.17
CA ARG A 34 4.17 -2.05 -11.24
C ARG A 34 2.76 -1.91 -10.68
N VAL A 35 2.53 -0.91 -9.86
CA VAL A 35 1.24 -0.62 -9.24
C VAL A 35 0.60 0.53 -9.99
N GLY A 36 -0.64 0.31 -10.40
CA GLY A 36 -1.38 1.20 -11.29
C GLY A 36 -2.35 2.11 -10.56
N PRO A 37 -3.07 2.96 -11.30
CA PRO A 37 -4.03 3.90 -10.73
C PRO A 37 -5.34 3.25 -10.27
N ILE A 38 -5.59 1.98 -10.64
CA ILE A 38 -6.83 1.29 -10.29
C ILE A 38 -6.81 0.87 -8.82
N ARG A 39 -7.91 1.15 -8.12
CA ARG A 39 -8.12 0.73 -6.74
C ARG A 39 -9.05 -0.48 -6.69
N ALA A 40 -8.67 -1.46 -5.88
CA ALA A 40 -9.59 -2.48 -5.39
C ALA A 40 -10.20 -2.00 -4.07
N HIS A 41 -11.46 -2.36 -3.82
CA HIS A 41 -12.14 -2.15 -2.54
C HIS A 41 -12.92 -3.40 -2.17
N HIS A 42 -12.57 -4.04 -1.06
CA HIS A 42 -13.22 -5.28 -0.62
C HIS A 42 -14.27 -4.96 0.45
N LYS A 43 -15.56 -4.99 0.07
CA LYS A 43 -16.66 -4.49 0.93
C LYS A 43 -16.77 -5.21 2.27
N ARG A 44 -16.43 -6.50 2.33
CA ARG A 44 -16.56 -7.30 3.55
C ARG A 44 -15.60 -6.87 4.68
N CYS A 45 -14.40 -6.40 4.33
CA CYS A 45 -13.40 -5.98 5.33
C CYS A 45 -13.01 -4.51 5.19
N ASP A 46 -13.66 -3.80 4.27
CA ASP A 46 -13.47 -2.38 3.97
C ASP A 46 -12.05 -1.96 3.58
N HIS A 47 -11.19 -2.92 3.21
CA HIS A 47 -9.84 -2.60 2.76
C HIS A 47 -9.86 -2.16 1.30
N PHE A 48 -9.21 -1.04 1.01
CA PHE A 48 -8.86 -0.60 -0.33
C PHE A 48 -7.34 -0.56 -0.53
N TYR A 49 -6.91 -0.69 -1.77
CA TYR A 49 -5.50 -0.64 -2.17
C TYR A 49 -5.36 -0.47 -3.68
N TYR A 50 -4.26 0.13 -4.13
CA TYR A 50 -3.91 0.18 -5.55
C TYR A 50 -3.44 -1.19 -6.04
N VAL A 51 -3.91 -1.62 -7.22
CA VAL A 51 -3.60 -2.95 -7.77
C VAL A 51 -2.40 -2.91 -8.72
N LYS A 52 -1.71 -4.05 -8.87
CA LYS A 52 -0.65 -4.19 -9.89
C LYS A 52 -1.19 -4.05 -11.31
N GLU A 53 -0.51 -3.23 -12.11
CA GLU A 53 -0.75 -3.08 -13.56
C GLU A 53 -0.55 -4.40 -14.27
N HIS A 54 -1.45 -4.69 -15.20
CA HIS A 54 -1.55 -5.94 -15.95
C HIS A 54 -1.70 -7.19 -15.08
N GLY A 55 -1.91 -7.02 -13.77
CA GLY A 55 -2.13 -8.08 -12.80
C GLY A 55 -3.54 -8.69 -12.92
N ARG A 56 -3.72 -9.87 -12.33
CA ARG A 56 -5.00 -10.59 -12.34
C ARG A 56 -6.16 -9.73 -11.81
N LYS A 57 -5.95 -9.08 -10.66
CA LYS A 57 -7.00 -8.29 -10.01
C LYS A 57 -7.39 -7.05 -10.81
N GLU A 58 -6.45 -6.44 -11.52
CA GLU A 58 -6.74 -5.33 -12.42
C GLU A 58 -7.66 -5.77 -13.57
N LYS A 59 -7.38 -6.93 -14.18
CA LYS A 59 -8.22 -7.51 -15.24
C LYS A 59 -9.62 -7.80 -14.73
N GLU A 60 -9.73 -8.47 -13.58
CA GLU A 60 -11.02 -8.78 -12.94
C GLU A 60 -11.84 -7.50 -12.69
N ILE A 61 -11.22 -6.42 -12.19
CA ILE A 61 -11.92 -5.13 -11.94
C ILE A 61 -12.42 -4.50 -13.23
N LYS A 62 -11.59 -4.49 -14.28
CA LYS A 62 -11.96 -3.95 -15.60
C LYS A 62 -13.10 -4.74 -16.25
N GLU A 63 -13.06 -6.07 -16.15
CA GLU A 63 -14.09 -6.96 -16.72
C GLU A 63 -15.41 -6.88 -15.96
N ALA A 64 -15.37 -6.92 -14.62
CA ALA A 64 -16.56 -6.85 -13.78
C ALA A 64 -17.15 -5.44 -13.68
N LYS A 65 -16.39 -4.40 -14.08
CA LYS A 65 -16.72 -2.98 -13.85
C LYS A 65 -17.05 -2.70 -12.38
N SER A 66 -16.32 -3.35 -11.47
CA SER A 66 -16.53 -3.29 -10.02
C SER A 66 -15.18 -3.27 -9.32
N GLU A 67 -15.03 -2.41 -8.32
CA GLU A 67 -13.82 -2.36 -7.47
C GLU A 67 -13.76 -3.54 -6.48
N ASP A 68 -14.92 -4.13 -6.18
CA ASP A 68 -15.02 -5.36 -5.41
C ASP A 68 -15.17 -6.55 -6.36
N VAL A 69 -14.06 -7.28 -6.53
CA VAL A 69 -13.98 -8.52 -7.31
C VAL A 69 -13.75 -9.74 -6.40
N GLY A 70 -14.07 -9.60 -5.12
CA GLY A 70 -13.77 -10.59 -4.10
C GLY A 70 -12.28 -10.66 -3.74
N ASN A 71 -11.92 -11.57 -2.84
CA ASN A 71 -10.57 -11.85 -2.32
C ASN A 71 -9.71 -10.60 -2.02
N CYS A 72 -9.50 -10.31 -0.74
CA CYS A 72 -8.68 -9.17 -0.34
C CYS A 72 -7.19 -9.50 -0.29
N SER A 73 -6.37 -8.86 -1.13
CA SER A 73 -4.90 -9.00 -1.10
C SER A 73 -4.30 -8.59 0.24
N VAL A 74 -4.88 -7.57 0.90
CA VAL A 74 -4.46 -7.14 2.24
C VAL A 74 -4.70 -8.26 3.26
N CYS A 75 -5.88 -8.87 3.29
CA CYS A 75 -6.15 -10.00 4.19
C CYS A 75 -5.25 -11.20 3.90
N TRP A 76 -4.99 -11.49 2.62
CA TRP A 76 -4.07 -12.54 2.21
C TRP A 76 -2.65 -12.27 2.72
N LYS A 77 -2.12 -11.06 2.51
CA LYS A 77 -0.78 -10.68 2.96
C LYS A 77 -0.66 -10.63 4.48
N PHE A 78 -1.69 -10.15 5.17
CA PHE A 78 -1.78 -10.18 6.63
C PHE A 78 -1.69 -11.61 7.18
N ASN A 79 -2.39 -12.56 6.56
CA ASN A 79 -2.33 -13.97 6.98
C ASN A 79 -0.96 -14.60 6.76
N LYS A 80 -0.22 -14.15 5.73
CA LYS A 80 1.16 -14.55 5.44
C LYS A 80 2.20 -13.83 6.31
N THR A 81 1.82 -12.73 6.98
CA THR A 81 2.75 -11.98 7.83
C THR A 81 3.10 -12.81 9.08
N PRO A 82 4.39 -12.91 9.45
CA PRO A 82 4.83 -13.59 10.67
C PRO A 82 4.08 -13.12 11.91
N MET A 83 3.83 -14.03 12.86
CA MET A 83 2.98 -13.75 14.01
C MET A 83 3.45 -12.56 14.84
N HIS A 84 4.77 -12.40 15.01
CA HIS A 84 5.37 -11.28 15.75
C HIS A 84 5.19 -9.92 15.06
N LEU A 85 4.93 -9.90 13.74
CA LEU A 85 4.72 -8.67 12.96
C LEU A 85 3.25 -8.35 12.68
N LYS A 86 2.32 -9.23 13.09
CA LYS A 86 0.88 -9.02 12.81
C LYS A 86 0.33 -7.76 13.46
N ALA A 87 0.84 -7.36 14.63
CA ALA A 87 0.43 -6.10 15.26
C ALA A 87 0.83 -4.90 14.38
N SER A 88 2.08 -4.84 13.93
CA SER A 88 2.59 -3.80 13.04
C SER A 88 1.85 -3.77 11.70
N ALA A 89 1.61 -4.93 11.08
CA ALA A 89 0.86 -5.01 9.82
C ALA A 89 -0.59 -4.53 9.95
N ARG A 90 -1.24 -4.81 11.09
CA ARG A 90 -2.59 -4.31 11.38
C ARG A 90 -2.58 -2.78 11.52
N ASN A 91 -1.62 -2.24 12.27
CA ASN A 91 -1.51 -0.79 12.46
C ASN A 91 -1.24 -0.08 11.13
N LEU A 92 -0.27 -0.58 10.34
CA LEU A 92 0.03 -0.08 9.00
C LEU A 92 -1.20 -0.08 8.09
N THR A 93 -1.92 -1.20 8.06
CA THR A 93 -3.15 -1.32 7.27
C THR A 93 -4.18 -0.29 7.73
N ASN A 94 -4.47 -0.22 9.02
CA ASN A 94 -5.50 0.68 9.57
C ASN A 94 -5.18 2.15 9.30
N GLU A 95 -3.93 2.58 9.51
CA GLU A 95 -3.52 3.97 9.25
C GLU A 95 -3.60 4.30 7.77
N TYR A 96 -3.17 3.39 6.89
CA TYR A 96 -3.34 3.56 5.45
C TYR A 96 -4.81 3.69 5.06
N GLN A 97 -5.69 2.79 5.54
CA GLN A 97 -7.13 2.84 5.25
C GLN A 97 -7.76 4.14 5.73
N LYS A 98 -7.38 4.60 6.93
CA LYS A 98 -7.86 5.85 7.52
C LYS A 98 -7.41 7.07 6.71
N ARG A 99 -6.13 7.13 6.35
CA ARG A 99 -5.52 8.30 5.68
C ARG A 99 -5.96 8.44 4.22
N PHE A 100 -6.06 7.33 3.50
CA PHE A 100 -6.29 7.32 2.05
C PHE A 100 -7.73 6.94 1.64
N CYS A 101 -8.67 6.92 2.61
CA CYS A 101 -10.09 6.71 2.33
C CYS A 101 -10.62 7.78 1.37
N LYS A 102 -10.06 8.99 1.44
CA LYS A 102 -10.20 10.06 0.45
C LYS A 102 -8.83 10.33 -0.15
N THR A 103 -8.79 10.60 -1.46
CA THR A 103 -7.55 11.00 -2.11
C THR A 103 -7.09 12.34 -1.54
N PRO A 104 -5.89 12.44 -0.94
CA PRO A 104 -5.38 13.69 -0.40
C PRO A 104 -5.11 14.70 -1.53
N THR A 105 -5.43 15.97 -1.30
CA THR A 105 -5.15 17.06 -2.24
C THR A 105 -3.72 17.56 -2.17
N TYR A 106 -3.04 17.31 -1.05
CA TYR A 106 -1.66 17.67 -0.77
C TYR A 106 -0.99 16.49 -0.06
N LEU A 107 0.23 16.15 -0.44
CA LEU A 107 0.98 15.06 0.17
C LEU A 107 1.89 15.61 1.27
N THR A 108 1.83 15.03 2.45
CA THR A 108 2.88 15.19 3.46
C THR A 108 3.96 14.13 3.29
N TYR A 109 5.11 14.30 3.93
CA TYR A 109 6.15 13.26 3.94
C TYR A 109 5.60 11.97 4.55
N GLU A 110 4.86 12.11 5.66
CA GLU A 110 4.24 11.01 6.39
C GLU A 110 3.20 10.27 5.54
N ASP A 111 2.44 10.98 4.69
CA ASP A 111 1.52 10.33 3.75
C ASP A 111 2.27 9.46 2.74
N VAL A 112 3.33 10.00 2.13
CA VAL A 112 4.12 9.28 1.12
C VAL A 112 4.85 8.10 1.75
N ASP A 113 5.44 8.27 2.93
CA ASP A 113 6.13 7.21 3.66
C ASP A 113 5.16 6.08 4.05
N LEU A 114 3.98 6.43 4.58
CA LEU A 114 2.92 5.47 4.91
C LEU A 114 2.46 4.68 3.69
N GLU A 115 2.15 5.36 2.58
CA GLU A 115 1.70 4.72 1.34
C GLU A 115 2.80 3.81 0.75
N ILE A 116 4.04 4.29 0.69
CA ILE A 116 5.18 3.49 0.21
C ILE A 116 5.37 2.25 1.07
N THR A 117 5.38 2.41 2.40
CA THR A 117 5.55 1.30 3.34
C THR A 117 4.43 0.27 3.20
N PHE A 118 3.18 0.73 3.08
CA PHE A 118 2.03 -0.14 2.83
C PHE A 118 2.15 -0.90 1.51
N VAL A 119 2.48 -0.22 0.41
CA VAL A 119 2.57 -0.82 -0.93
C VAL A 119 3.72 -1.82 -1.01
N LYS A 120 4.88 -1.49 -0.43
CA LYS A 120 6.01 -2.42 -0.30
C LYS A 120 5.62 -3.63 0.52
N TRP A 121 5.07 -3.45 1.72
CA TRP A 121 4.60 -4.55 2.54
C TRP A 121 3.58 -5.43 1.78
N LEU A 122 2.68 -4.84 1.00
CA LEU A 122 1.65 -5.59 0.28
C LEU A 122 2.23 -6.45 -0.85
N TYR A 123 3.26 -5.95 -1.55
CA TYR A 123 3.69 -6.49 -2.84
C TYR A 123 5.12 -7.04 -2.92
N GLU A 124 5.98 -6.72 -1.97
CA GLU A 124 7.28 -7.36 -1.81
C GLU A 124 7.11 -8.69 -1.08
N GLU A 125 7.80 -9.73 -1.53
CA GLU A 125 7.77 -11.02 -0.84
C GLU A 125 8.55 -10.94 0.47
N LEU A 126 7.99 -11.55 1.52
CA LEU A 126 8.75 -11.80 2.75
C LEU A 126 9.53 -13.09 2.47
N SER A 127 10.82 -12.96 2.15
CA SER A 127 11.72 -14.09 1.86
C SER A 127 12.12 -14.82 3.14
#